data_AF-A0A958PA78-F1
#
_entry.id   AF-A0A958PA78-F1
#
_cell.length_a   1.000
_cell.length_b   1.000
_cell.length_c   1.000
_cell.angle_alpha   90.00
_cell.angle_beta   90.00
_cell.angle_gamma   90.00
#
_symmetry.space_group_name_H-M   'P 1'
#
loop_
_entity.id
_entity.type
_entity.pdbx_description
1 polymer ?
#
loop_
_entity_poly.entity_id
_entity_poly.type
_entity_poly.pdbx_seq_one_letter_code
_entity_poly.pdbx_strand_id
1 'polypeptide(L)'
;MLRKEKNLENLAPPLVLLYEIKLSLARGDSIHSCLKHYFSENHDEYSNLVLKWYHLRERDVELSYQLLKSIKSPYRRALLDLIEISLIGGSIFDYIEALEREILSACHSEIKEYLDILPLKTLLPLLLFQFPAYLLLMIGPMMNSLSESLRL
;
A
#
# COMPACT_ATOMS: atom_id res chain seq x y z
N MET A 1 13.28 -16.66 -5.85
CA MET A 1 13.20 -15.83 -4.62
C MET A 1 11.84 -15.14 -4.66
N LEU A 2 10.91 -15.56 -3.80
CA LEU A 2 9.49 -15.18 -3.85
C LEU A 2 9.31 -13.69 -3.58
N ARG A 3 8.92 -12.93 -4.61
CA ARG A 3 8.48 -11.53 -4.50
C ARG A 3 7.14 -11.56 -3.78
N LYS A 4 7.16 -11.42 -2.45
CA LYS A 4 5.96 -11.17 -1.65
C LYS A 4 5.39 -9.87 -2.19
N GLU A 5 4.21 -9.92 -2.82
CA GLU A 5 3.48 -8.74 -3.28
C GLU A 5 3.20 -7.84 -2.07
N LYS A 6 4.13 -6.91 -1.80
CA LYS A 6 3.83 -5.68 -1.06
C LYS A 6 2.97 -4.88 -2.02
N ASN A 7 1.69 -4.83 -1.69
CA ASN A 7 0.68 -4.11 -2.43
C ASN A 7 0.29 -2.93 -1.53
N LEU A 8 0.31 -1.71 -2.05
CA LEU A 8 -0.10 -0.48 -1.36
C LEU A 8 -1.46 -0.63 -0.65
N GLU A 9 -2.33 -1.48 -1.19
CA GLU A 9 -3.62 -1.91 -0.61
C GLU A 9 -3.52 -2.50 0.80
N ASN A 10 -2.35 -3.01 1.20
CA ASN A 10 -2.12 -3.54 2.55
C ASN A 10 -1.70 -2.47 3.56
N LEU A 11 -1.16 -1.33 3.09
CA LEU A 11 -0.61 -0.24 3.91
C LEU A 11 -1.59 0.93 4.05
N ALA A 12 -2.38 1.23 3.02
CA ALA A 12 -3.28 2.39 3.03
C ALA A 12 -4.50 2.25 3.98
N PRO A 13 -5.23 1.11 4.04
CA PRO A 13 -6.39 0.99 4.92
C PRO A 13 -6.10 1.17 6.43
N PRO A 14 -5.04 0.57 7.02
CA PRO A 14 -4.74 0.83 8.43
C PRO A 14 -4.32 2.28 8.70
N LEU A 15 -3.75 2.98 7.71
CA LEU A 15 -3.40 4.40 7.84
C LEU A 15 -4.64 5.30 8.01
N VAL A 16 -5.73 5.01 7.29
CA VAL A 16 -7.01 5.75 7.40
C VAL A 16 -7.57 5.63 8.83
N LEU A 17 -7.69 4.39 9.32
CA LEU A 17 -8.17 4.15 10.68
C LEU A 17 -7.23 4.77 11.74
N LEU A 18 -5.92 4.66 11.56
CA LEU A 18 -4.93 5.26 12.46
C LEU A 18 -5.12 6.78 12.54
N TYR A 19 -5.34 7.44 11.40
CA TYR A 19 -5.55 8.89 11.34
C TYR A 19 -6.84 9.31 12.06
N GLU A 20 -7.95 8.60 11.84
CA GLU A 20 -9.21 8.84 12.55
C GLU A 20 -9.07 8.68 14.07
N ILE A 21 -8.33 7.65 14.50
CA ILE A 21 -8.04 7.44 15.92
C ILE A 21 -7.23 8.59 16.47
N LYS A 22 -6.18 9.02 15.78
CA LYS A 22 -5.32 10.14 16.22
C LYS A 22 -6.12 11.43 16.36
N LEU A 23 -6.98 11.74 15.39
CA LEU A 23 -7.88 12.89 15.45
C LEU A 23 -8.84 12.78 16.64
N SER A 24 -9.43 11.62 16.85
CA SER A 24 -10.37 11.38 17.95
C SER A 24 -9.69 11.52 19.31
N LEU A 25 -8.50 10.96 19.48
CA LEU A 25 -7.69 11.12 20.69
C LEU A 25 -7.31 12.58 20.95
N ALA A 26 -6.95 13.33 19.91
CA ALA A 26 -6.66 14.76 20.03
C ALA A 26 -7.87 15.60 20.46
N ARG A 27 -9.09 15.16 20.11
CA ARG A 27 -10.35 15.77 20.56
C ARG A 27 -10.78 15.33 21.96
N GLY A 28 -10.15 14.30 22.53
CA GLY A 28 -10.57 13.68 23.78
C GLY A 28 -11.75 12.70 23.61
N ASP A 29 -12.05 12.28 22.39
CA ASP A 29 -13.08 11.28 22.11
C ASP A 29 -12.61 9.88 22.51
N SER A 30 -13.56 9.03 22.90
CA SER A 30 -13.27 7.62 23.16
C SER A 30 -12.99 6.84 21.86
N ILE A 31 -12.13 5.83 21.94
CA ILE A 31 -11.91 4.90 20.82
C ILE A 31 -13.20 4.20 20.39
N HIS A 32 -14.11 3.88 21.31
CA HIS A 32 -15.40 3.31 20.98
C HIS A 32 -16.23 4.22 20.06
N SER A 33 -16.27 5.52 20.37
CA SER A 33 -16.96 6.51 19.53
C SER A 33 -16.31 6.62 18.16
N CYS A 34 -14.97 6.66 18.12
CA CYS A 34 -14.19 6.68 16.88
C CYS A 34 -14.50 5.47 15.99
N LEU A 35 -14.46 4.25 16.54
CA LEU A 35 -14.72 3.03 15.78
C LEU A 35 -16.14 2.99 15.22
N LYS A 36 -17.15 3.42 16.01
CA LYS A 36 -18.53 3.52 15.52
C LYS A 36 -18.65 4.46 14.32
N HIS A 37 -17.97 5.61 14.36
CA HIS A 37 -17.94 6.54 13.25
C HIS A 37 -17.19 5.97 12.04
N TYR A 38 -16.03 5.35 12.27
CA TYR A 38 -15.26 4.69 11.22
C TYR A 38 -16.09 3.65 10.45
N PHE A 39 -16.86 2.82 11.16
CA PHE A 39 -17.72 1.80 10.55
C PHE A 39 -18.91 2.36 9.79
N SER A 40 -19.40 3.56 10.12
CA SER A 40 -20.48 4.20 9.35
C SER A 40 -19.99 4.81 8.04
N GLU A 41 -18.74 5.29 8.00
CA GLU A 41 -18.18 5.98 6.83
C GLU A 41 -17.42 5.03 5.88
N ASN A 42 -16.91 3.90 6.37
CA ASN A 42 -16.02 3.02 5.61
C ASN A 42 -16.58 1.60 5.46
N HIS A 43 -16.61 1.08 4.23
CA HIS A 43 -17.17 -0.24 3.89
C HIS A 43 -16.19 -1.16 3.13
N ASP A 44 -14.89 -0.89 3.21
CA ASP A 44 -13.85 -1.68 2.54
C ASP A 44 -13.57 -3.02 3.26
N GLU A 45 -12.71 -3.86 2.66
CA GLU A 45 -12.36 -5.18 3.22
C GLU A 45 -11.76 -5.06 4.64
N TYR A 46 -10.93 -4.04 4.88
CA TYR A 46 -10.30 -3.85 6.17
C TYR A 46 -11.31 -3.33 7.20
N SER A 47 -12.19 -2.39 6.86
CA SER A 47 -13.23 -1.94 7.80
C SER A 47 -14.14 -3.08 8.25
N ASN A 48 -14.53 -3.98 7.33
CA ASN A 48 -15.29 -5.19 7.65
C ASN A 48 -14.53 -6.16 8.56
N LEU A 49 -13.21 -6.30 8.36
CA LEU A 49 -12.36 -7.09 9.24
C LEU A 49 -12.30 -6.50 10.66
N VAL A 50 -12.12 -5.18 10.77
CA VAL A 50 -12.07 -4.47 12.05
C VAL A 50 -13.42 -4.57 12.76
N LEU A 51 -14.54 -4.42 12.04
CA LEU A 51 -15.89 -4.59 12.58
C LEU A 51 -16.12 -6.01 13.11
N LYS A 52 -15.73 -7.03 12.34
CA LYS A 52 -15.80 -8.44 12.77
C LYS A 52 -14.98 -8.68 14.03
N TRP A 53 -13.75 -8.17 14.07
CA TRP A 53 -12.89 -8.26 15.24
C TRP A 53 -13.51 -7.55 16.46
N TYR A 54 -14.04 -6.34 16.28
CA TYR A 54 -14.68 -5.55 17.34
C TYR A 54 -15.89 -6.30 17.95
N HIS A 55 -16.75 -6.88 17.13
CA HIS A 55 -17.88 -7.67 17.62
C HIS A 55 -17.46 -8.99 18.28
N LEU A 56 -16.41 -9.64 17.80
CA LEU A 56 -15.87 -10.84 18.45
C LEU A 56 -15.32 -10.48 19.82
N ARG A 57 -14.55 -9.39 19.93
CA ARG A 57 -14.01 -8.91 21.20
C ARG A 57 -15.08 -8.67 22.26
N GLU A 58 -16.23 -8.12 21.89
CA GLU A 58 -17.35 -7.89 22.81
C GLU A 58 -18.00 -9.19 23.32
N ARG A 59 -17.84 -10.31 22.59
CA ARG A 59 -18.47 -11.61 22.92
C ARG A 59 -17.51 -12.61 23.53
N ASP A 60 -16.33 -12.74 22.93
CA ASP A 60 -15.33 -13.75 23.21
C ASP A 60 -13.94 -13.20 22.90
N VAL A 61 -13.21 -12.89 23.96
CA VAL A 61 -11.85 -12.33 23.89
C VAL A 61 -10.86 -13.34 23.29
N GLU A 62 -11.05 -14.64 23.50
CA GLU A 62 -10.11 -15.65 22.98
C GLU A 62 -10.23 -15.77 21.46
N LEU A 63 -11.45 -15.76 20.93
CA LEU A 63 -11.70 -15.77 19.49
C LEU A 63 -11.21 -14.49 18.80
N SER A 64 -11.31 -13.32 19.46
CA SER A 64 -10.76 -12.07 18.90
C SER A 64 -9.24 -12.15 18.76
N TYR A 65 -8.53 -12.69 19.76
CA TYR A 65 -7.07 -12.91 19.67
C TYR A 65 -6.67 -13.92 18.59
N GLN A 66 -7.46 -14.98 18.40
CA GLN A 66 -7.22 -15.93 17.29
C GLN A 66 -7.36 -15.24 15.92
N LEU A 67 -8.38 -14.37 15.77
CA LEU A 67 -8.54 -13.58 14.55
C LEU A 67 -7.34 -12.65 14.33
N LEU A 68 -6.88 -11.93 15.36
CA LEU A 68 -5.70 -11.05 15.28
C LEU A 68 -4.45 -11.80 14.80
N LYS A 69 -4.21 -13.01 15.33
CA LYS A 69 -3.07 -13.85 14.92
C LYS A 69 -3.14 -14.31 13.46
N SER A 70 -4.34 -14.40 12.89
CA SER A 70 -4.55 -14.81 11.50
C SER A 70 -4.25 -13.69 10.48
N ILE A 71 -4.17 -12.43 10.93
CA ILE A 71 -3.92 -11.27 10.07
C ILE A 71 -2.48 -11.29 9.56
N LYS A 72 -2.32 -11.40 8.24
CA LYS A 72 -0.99 -11.49 7.59
C LYS A 72 -0.21 -10.17 7.59
N SER A 73 -0.91 -9.04 7.49
CA SER A 73 -0.27 -7.72 7.46
C SER A 73 0.19 -7.32 8.86
N PRO A 74 1.50 -7.09 9.08
CA PRO A 74 2.03 -6.74 10.39
C PRO A 74 1.46 -5.39 10.88
N TYR A 75 1.25 -4.44 9.97
CA TYR A 75 0.72 -3.10 10.30
C TYR A 75 -0.75 -3.13 10.71
N ARG A 76 -1.58 -3.91 9.98
CA ARG A 76 -2.99 -4.09 10.33
C ARG A 76 -3.14 -4.73 11.71
N ARG A 77 -2.30 -5.73 12.01
CA ARG A 77 -2.28 -6.40 13.32
C ARG A 77 -1.79 -5.46 14.42
N ALA A 78 -0.67 -4.78 14.21
CA ALA A 78 -0.11 -3.84 15.18
C ALA A 78 -1.09 -2.73 15.55
N LEU A 79 -1.83 -2.18 14.58
CA LEU A 79 -2.86 -1.18 14.85
C LEU A 79 -3.97 -1.75 15.74
N LEU A 80 -4.48 -2.94 15.44
CA LEU A 80 -5.52 -3.58 16.24
C LEU A 80 -5.04 -3.93 17.66
N ASP A 81 -3.78 -4.35 17.81
CA ASP A 81 -3.16 -4.59 19.12
C ASP A 81 -3.10 -3.29 19.96
N LEU A 82 -2.78 -2.14 19.32
CA LEU A 82 -2.84 -0.84 20.00
C LEU A 82 -4.27 -0.46 20.38
N ILE A 83 -5.24 -0.71 19.49
CA ILE A 83 -6.66 -0.46 19.80
C ILE A 83 -7.10 -1.30 20.99
N GLU A 84 -6.71 -2.59 21.09
CA GLU A 84 -6.99 -3.42 22.27
C GLU A 84 -6.48 -2.75 23.57
N ILE A 85 -5.22 -2.28 23.57
CA ILE A 85 -4.60 -1.63 24.72
C ILE A 85 -5.38 -0.38 25.12
N SER A 86 -5.85 0.42 24.16
CA SER A 86 -6.61 1.61 24.48
C SER A 86 -8.03 1.32 24.96
N LEU A 87 -8.67 0.28 24.43
CA LEU A 87 -10.00 -0.15 24.88
C LEU A 87 -10.01 -0.68 26.33
N ILE A 88 -8.86 -1.11 26.87
CA ILE A 88 -8.71 -1.45 28.30
C ILE A 88 -8.24 -0.27 29.16
N GLY A 89 -8.16 0.95 28.59
CA GLY A 89 -7.79 2.17 29.30
C GLY A 89 -6.30 2.54 29.22
N GLY A 90 -5.51 1.84 28.40
CA GLY A 90 -4.10 2.17 28.19
C GLY A 90 -3.89 3.43 27.34
N SER A 91 -2.82 4.17 27.62
CA SER A 91 -2.36 5.27 26.76
C SER A 91 -1.61 4.71 25.55
N ILE A 92 -2.04 5.08 24.35
CA ILE A 92 -1.46 4.57 23.10
C ILE A 92 -0.91 5.64 22.16
N PHE A 93 -0.91 6.92 22.58
CA PHE A 93 -0.58 8.04 21.70
C PHE A 93 0.81 7.92 21.06
N ASP A 94 1.84 7.71 21.88
CA ASP A 94 3.22 7.60 21.39
C ASP A 94 3.42 6.38 20.47
N TYR A 95 2.71 5.28 20.76
CA TYR A 95 2.76 4.06 19.97
C TYR A 95 2.05 4.22 18.62
N ILE A 96 0.94 4.97 18.58
CA ILE A 96 0.26 5.34 17.34
C ILE A 96 1.19 6.18 16.46
N GLU A 97 1.87 7.18 17.02
CA GLU A 97 2.79 7.99 16.24
C GLU A 97 3.99 7.19 15.72
N ALA A 98 4.50 6.26 16.51
CA ALA A 98 5.56 5.36 16.07
C ALA A 98 5.10 4.47 14.91
N LEU A 99 3.90 3.89 15.02
CA LEU A 99 3.31 3.05 13.98
C LEU A 99 3.03 3.87 12.70
N GLU A 100 2.54 5.09 12.83
CA GLU A 100 2.31 6.01 11.70
C GLU A 100 3.61 6.24 10.91
N ARG A 101 4.70 6.58 11.61
CA ARG A 101 6.02 6.79 10.99
C ARG A 101 6.50 5.52 10.29
N GLU A 102 6.29 4.36 10.89
CA GLU A 102 6.70 3.08 10.30
C GLU A 102 5.90 2.76 9.02
N ILE A 103 4.57 2.90 9.06
CA ILE A 103 3.71 2.65 7.89
C ILE A 103 4.05 3.65 6.78
N LEU A 104 4.21 4.93 7.10
CA LEU A 104 4.61 5.95 6.13
C LEU A 104 5.98 5.64 5.52
N SER A 105 6.97 5.27 6.32
CA SER A 105 8.29 4.87 5.81
C SER A 105 8.20 3.66 4.87
N ALA A 106 7.36 2.68 5.20
CA ALA A 106 7.12 1.51 4.36
C ALA A 106 6.46 1.91 3.02
N CYS A 107 5.47 2.80 3.05
CA CYS A 107 4.82 3.33 1.85
C CYS A 107 5.83 4.06 0.95
N HIS A 108 6.65 4.95 1.51
CA HIS A 108 7.66 5.67 0.75
C HIS A 108 8.68 4.73 0.10
N SER A 109 9.07 3.67 0.81
CA SER A 109 9.99 2.66 0.29
C SER A 109 9.37 1.91 -0.90
N GLU A 110 8.10 1.51 -0.80
CA GLU A 110 7.37 0.82 -1.87
C GLU A 110 7.17 1.72 -3.11
N ILE A 111 6.80 2.99 -2.89
CA ILE A 111 6.68 3.98 -3.98
C ILE A 111 8.03 4.15 -4.68
N LYS A 112 9.11 4.28 -3.92
CA LYS A 112 10.46 4.44 -4.48
C LYS A 112 10.86 3.22 -5.32
N GLU A 113 10.69 2.01 -4.78
CA GLU A 113 10.96 0.77 -5.52
C GLU A 113 10.16 0.69 -6.82
N TYR A 114 8.91 1.14 -6.81
CA TYR A 114 8.07 1.18 -8.00
C TYR A 114 8.59 2.21 -9.03
N LEU A 115 8.92 3.42 -8.57
CA LEU A 115 9.46 4.49 -9.40
C LEU A 115 10.81 4.12 -10.03
N ASP A 116 11.67 3.39 -9.31
CA ASP A 116 12.98 2.97 -9.81
C ASP A 116 12.87 2.01 -11.01
N ILE A 117 11.80 1.21 -11.08
CA ILE A 117 11.56 0.24 -12.16
C ILE A 117 10.81 0.86 -13.34
N LEU A 118 10.06 1.94 -13.10
CA LEU A 118 9.17 2.55 -14.09
C LEU A 118 9.93 3.02 -15.36
N PRO A 119 11.11 3.67 -15.29
CA PRO A 119 11.88 4.05 -16.47
C PRO A 119 12.17 2.86 -17.38
N LEU A 120 12.63 1.73 -16.81
CA LEU A 120 12.94 0.53 -17.60
C LEU A 120 11.70 -0.03 -18.30
N LYS A 121 10.55 -0.04 -17.59
CA LYS A 121 9.28 -0.46 -18.19
C LYS A 121 8.83 0.44 -19.34
N THR A 122 9.10 1.75 -19.25
CA THR A 122 8.76 2.72 -20.31
C THR A 122 9.74 2.72 -21.47
N LEU A 123 11.01 2.36 -21.23
CA LEU A 123 12.07 2.35 -22.22
C LEU A 123 11.92 1.17 -23.20
N LEU A 124 11.40 0.03 -22.75
CA LEU A 124 11.20 -1.15 -23.59
C LEU A 124 10.20 -0.91 -24.76
N PRO A 125 8.99 -0.37 -24.54
CA PRO A 125 8.11 0.03 -25.64
C PRO A 125 8.76 1.07 -26.55
N LEU A 126 9.45 2.06 -25.98
CA LEU A 126 10.11 3.10 -26.76
C LEU A 126 11.15 2.51 -27.72
N LEU A 127 12.00 1.61 -27.23
CA LEU A 127 12.99 0.88 -28.05
C LEU A 127 12.34 0.10 -29.19
N LEU A 128 11.20 -0.54 -28.93
CA LEU A 128 10.48 -1.33 -29.92
C LEU A 128 9.98 -0.46 -31.10
N PHE A 129 9.65 0.82 -30.87
CA PHE A 129 9.29 1.76 -31.93
C PHE A 129 10.49 2.49 -32.53
N GLN A 130 11.50 2.79 -31.72
CA GLN A 130 12.69 3.53 -32.13
C GLN A 130 13.58 2.71 -33.08
N PHE A 131 13.72 1.41 -32.84
CA PHE A 131 14.57 0.54 -33.66
C PHE A 131 14.08 0.41 -35.12
N PRO A 132 12.81 0.08 -35.40
CA PRO A 132 12.28 0.09 -36.77
C PRO A 132 12.38 1.44 -37.46
N ALA A 133 12.16 2.55 -36.73
CA ALA A 133 12.28 3.89 -37.28
C ALA A 133 13.71 4.19 -37.76
N TYR A 134 14.73 3.80 -36.97
CA TYR A 134 16.12 3.93 -37.40
C TYR A 134 16.48 3.04 -38.58
N LEU A 135 15.96 1.80 -38.63
CA LEU A 135 16.15 0.92 -39.79
C LEU A 135 15.59 1.55 -41.06
N LEU A 136 14.38 2.11 -41.02
CA LEU A 136 13.78 2.81 -42.16
C LEU A 136 14.61 4.01 -42.61
N LEU A 137 15.12 4.81 -41.66
CA LEU A 137 16.02 5.93 -41.96
C LEU A 137 17.32 5.50 -42.63
N MET A 138 17.90 4.37 -42.22
CA MET A 138 19.15 3.85 -42.80
C MET A 138 18.96 3.19 -44.16
N ILE A 139 17.82 2.53 -44.39
CA ILE A 139 17.52 1.84 -45.66
C ILE A 139 17.57 2.81 -46.84
N GLY A 140 17.06 4.04 -46.69
CA GLY A 140 17.03 5.03 -47.79
C GLY A 140 18.42 5.30 -48.39
N PRO A 141 19.39 5.80 -47.60
CA PRO A 141 20.76 6.01 -48.07
C PRO A 141 21.43 4.73 -48.58
N MET A 142 21.23 3.59 -47.92
CA MET A 142 21.81 2.31 -48.37
C MET A 142 21.29 1.89 -49.74
N MET A 143 19.99 2.06 -49.99
CA MET A 143 19.39 1.78 -51.30
C MET A 143 19.93 2.72 -52.37
N ASN A 144 20.10 4.01 -52.06
CA ASN A 144 20.69 4.98 -52.98
C ASN A 144 22.13 4.59 -53.36
N SER A 145 22.98 4.31 -52.36
CA SER A 145 24.37 3.90 -52.61
C SER A 145 24.48 2.58 -53.39
N LEU A 146 23.59 1.62 -53.10
CA LEU A 146 23.56 0.35 -53.84
C LEU A 146 23.15 0.57 -55.29
N SER A 147 22.13 1.41 -55.53
CA SER A 147 21.67 1.74 -56.89
C SER A 147 22.72 2.50 -57.72
N GLU A 148 23.50 3.39 -57.09
CA GLU A 148 24.62 4.07 -57.74
C GLU A 148 25.74 3.08 -58.08
N SER A 149 26.08 2.15 -57.17
CA SER A 149 27.10 1.13 -57.42
C SER A 149 26.71 0.12 -58.51
N LEU A 150 25.42 -0.14 -58.71
CA LEU A 150 24.88 -1.05 -59.72
C LEU A 150 24.64 -0.39 -61.08
N ARG A 151 24.67 0.95 -61.16
CA ARG A 151 24.56 1.72 -62.42
C ARG A 151 25.91 1.89 -63.15
N LEU A 152 26.83 0.94 -62.94
CA LEU A 152 28.01 0.73 -63.79
C LEU A 152 27.64 0.00 -65.07
#